data_AF-A0A973RU97-F1
#
_entry.id   AF-A0A973RU97-F1
#
_cell.length_a   1.000
_cell.length_b   1.000
_cell.length_c   1.000
_cell.angle_alpha   90.00
_cell.angle_beta   90.00
_cell.angle_gamma   90.00
#
_symmetry.space_group_name_H-M   'P 1'
#
loop_
_entity.id
_entity.type
_entity.pdbx_description
1 polymer ?
#
loop_
_entity_poly.entity_id
_entity_poly.type
_entity_poly.pdbx_seq_one_letter_code
_entity_poly.pdbx_strand_id
1 'polypeptide(L)'
;DIGYNFLVDKCGTIYEGRAGGVAKAVRGAHTLGFNNNSMGIAVIGNFSKTKPPAAVLKAIARLTAWKLGLFGANPRGKTYLKSSGGNLYRKGKNVRMNVISGHRDGYPTACPGWQLYRKLGSIRSTAAHYQGRR
;
A
#
# COMPACT_ATOMS: atom_id res chain seq x y z
N ASP A 1 -6.58 5.92 17.56
CA ASP A 1 -5.54 5.11 16.89
C ASP A 1 -5.20 5.72 15.53
N ILE A 2 -4.05 5.40 14.95
CA ILE A 2 -3.62 5.91 13.65
C ILE A 2 -4.31 5.18 12.49
N GLY A 3 -4.64 5.90 11.42
CA GLY A 3 -5.42 5.35 10.30
C GLY A 3 -4.67 4.34 9.41
N TYR A 4 -3.34 4.33 9.48
CA TYR A 4 -2.48 3.44 8.68
C TYR A 4 -2.09 2.19 9.47
N ASN A 5 -1.98 1.05 8.81
CA ASN A 5 -1.54 -0.18 9.46
C ASN A 5 -0.04 -0.19 9.73
N PHE A 6 0.74 0.46 8.86
CA PHE A 6 2.19 0.58 8.99
C PHE A 6 2.67 1.95 8.58
N LEU A 7 3.81 2.34 9.14
CA LEU A 7 4.57 3.50 8.70
C LEU A 7 5.98 3.09 8.30
N VAL A 8 6.56 3.82 7.34
CA VAL A 8 7.95 3.66 6.92
C VAL A 8 8.65 5.01 6.96
N ASP A 9 9.75 5.12 7.71
CA ASP A 9 10.55 6.35 7.74
C ASP A 9 11.57 6.43 6.57
N LYS A 10 12.30 7.55 6.49
CA LYS A 10 13.34 7.78 5.47
C LYS A 10 14.50 6.78 5.52
N CYS A 11 14.75 6.16 6.68
CA CYS A 11 15.79 5.16 6.93
C CYS A 11 15.32 3.74 6.58
N GLY A 12 14.04 3.55 6.27
CA GLY A 12 13.45 2.26 5.98
C GLY A 12 13.00 1.50 7.24
N THR A 13 12.95 2.15 8.40
CA THR A 13 12.37 1.58 9.61
C THR A 13 10.87 1.38 9.40
N ILE A 14 10.37 0.20 9.73
CA ILE A 14 8.94 -0.14 9.63
C ILE A 14 8.36 -0.09 11.04
N TYR A 15 7.29 0.70 11.21
CA TYR A 15 6.55 0.82 12.46
C TYR A 15 5.18 0.18 12.30
N GLU A 16 4.72 -0.54 13.32
CA GLU A 16 3.30 -0.84 13.45
C GLU A 16 2.54 0.48 13.66
N GLY A 17 1.46 0.66 12.92
CA GLY A 17 0.54 1.77 13.09
C GLY A 17 -0.66 1.30 13.90
N ARG A 18 -1.78 1.04 13.20
CA ARG A 18 -3.04 0.65 13.82
C ARG A 18 -2.91 -0.66 14.60
N ALA A 19 -3.26 -0.62 15.88
CA ALA A 19 -3.14 -1.74 16.80
C ALA A 19 -4.11 -2.88 16.47
N GLY A 20 -3.76 -4.09 16.90
CA GLY A 20 -4.56 -5.31 16.70
C GLY A 20 -3.74 -6.50 16.21
N GLY A 21 -2.45 -6.30 15.94
CA GLY A 21 -1.48 -7.33 15.61
C GLY A 21 -1.12 -7.33 14.13
N VAL A 22 0.17 -7.14 13.85
CA VAL A 22 0.75 -7.01 12.50
C VAL A 22 0.39 -8.14 11.55
N ALA A 23 0.15 -9.37 12.02
CA ALA A 23 -0.23 -10.50 11.19
C ALA A 23 -1.73 -10.54 10.84
N LYS A 24 -2.61 -9.92 11.64
CA LYS A 24 -4.07 -9.95 11.42
C LYS A 24 -4.53 -8.98 10.33
N ALA A 25 -5.74 -9.18 9.81
CA ALA A 25 -6.38 -8.28 8.84
C ALA A 25 -7.06 -7.09 9.56
N VAL A 26 -6.28 -6.30 10.31
CA VAL A 26 -6.79 -5.12 11.00
C VAL A 26 -7.27 -4.09 9.98
N ARG A 27 -8.56 -3.75 10.01
CA ARG A 27 -9.16 -2.75 9.12
C ARG A 27 -8.48 -1.40 9.36
N GLY A 28 -8.04 -0.70 8.32
CA GLY A 28 -7.47 0.65 8.41
C GLY A 28 -8.52 1.78 8.35
N ALA A 29 -8.05 3.02 8.31
CA ALA A 29 -8.81 4.24 8.04
C ALA A 29 -7.99 5.22 7.19
N HIS A 30 -7.41 4.72 6.09
CA HIS A 30 -6.42 5.42 5.28
C HIS A 30 -6.90 5.75 3.85
N THR A 31 -7.85 4.99 3.31
CA THR A 31 -8.39 5.18 1.96
C THR A 31 -9.92 5.04 1.99
N LEU A 32 -10.63 6.17 1.98
CA LEU A 32 -12.09 6.17 1.93
C LEU A 32 -12.58 5.36 0.72
N GLY A 33 -13.52 4.45 0.95
CA GLY A 33 -14.00 3.52 -0.07
C GLY A 33 -13.32 2.14 -0.05
N PHE A 34 -12.10 2.00 0.48
CA PHE A 34 -11.30 0.78 0.32
C PHE A 34 -10.68 0.21 1.60
N ASN A 35 -10.95 0.80 2.76
CA ASN A 35 -10.41 0.36 4.06
C ASN A 35 -10.74 -1.10 4.46
N ASN A 36 -11.77 -1.73 3.85
CA ASN A 36 -12.24 -3.05 4.28
C ASN A 36 -11.33 -4.19 3.85
N ASN A 37 -10.77 -4.09 2.65
CA ASN A 37 -10.05 -5.17 1.97
C ASN A 37 -8.66 -4.70 1.55
N SER A 38 -8.05 -3.81 2.33
CA SER A 38 -6.72 -3.30 2.08
C SER A 38 -5.98 -2.98 3.37
N MET A 39 -4.67 -2.85 3.22
CA MET A 39 -3.76 -2.37 4.24
C MET A 39 -3.13 -1.05 3.77
N GLY A 40 -3.03 -0.09 4.67
CA GLY A 40 -2.37 1.20 4.42
C GLY A 40 -0.95 1.23 4.96
N ILE A 41 -0.02 1.65 4.11
CA ILE A 41 1.35 2.01 4.49
C ILE A 41 1.53 3.52 4.27
N ALA A 42 1.81 4.27 5.33
CA ALA A 42 2.23 5.67 5.22
C ALA A 42 3.76 5.75 5.14
N VAL A 43 4.30 6.45 4.14
CA VAL A 43 5.72 6.78 4.13
C VAL A 43 5.89 8.17 4.72
N ILE A 44 6.68 8.29 5.78
CA ILE A 44 6.92 9.55 6.48
C ILE A 44 7.80 10.44 5.60
N GLY A 45 7.20 11.48 5.03
CA GLY A 45 7.85 12.44 4.14
C GLY A 45 6.96 12.91 2.99
N ASN A 46 7.51 13.77 2.13
CA ASN A 46 6.83 14.26 0.93
C ASN A 46 7.63 13.89 -0.33
N PHE A 47 7.07 12.99 -1.14
CA PHE A 47 7.69 12.49 -2.37
C PHE A 47 7.00 13.01 -3.63
N SER A 48 6.43 14.22 -3.56
CA SER A 48 5.87 14.88 -4.75
C SER A 48 6.96 15.24 -5.76
N LYS A 49 8.09 15.77 -5.27
CA LYS A 49 9.26 16.15 -6.10
C LYS A 49 10.55 15.46 -5.67
N THR A 50 10.65 15.05 -4.41
CA THR A 50 11.84 14.39 -3.85
C THR A 50 11.85 12.90 -4.14
N LYS A 51 12.98 12.37 -4.62
CA LYS A 51 13.16 10.93 -4.84
C LYS A 51 13.13 10.18 -3.50
N PRO A 52 12.33 9.11 -3.35
CA PRO A 52 12.35 8.31 -2.13
C PRO A 52 13.71 7.60 -1.98
N PRO A 53 14.28 7.56 -0.75
CA PRO A 53 15.49 6.79 -0.48
C PRO A 53 15.32 5.32 -0.87
N ALA A 54 16.42 4.66 -1.27
CA ALA A 54 16.38 3.24 -1.63
C ALA A 54 15.93 2.36 -0.45
N ALA A 55 16.25 2.76 0.79
CA ALA A 55 15.83 2.09 2.01
C ALA A 55 14.29 2.04 2.14
N VAL A 56 13.60 3.15 1.84
CA VAL A 56 12.12 3.21 1.79
C VAL A 56 11.56 2.19 0.80
N LEU A 57 12.08 2.17 -0.43
CA LEU A 57 11.58 1.26 -1.47
C LEU A 57 11.76 -0.21 -1.07
N LYS A 58 12.93 -0.54 -0.50
CA LYS A 58 13.23 -1.90 0.02
C LYS A 58 12.30 -2.26 1.19
N ALA A 59 12.06 -1.33 2.12
CA ALA A 59 11.18 -1.56 3.27
C ALA A 59 9.73 -1.84 2.83
N ILE A 60 9.17 -1.03 1.92
CA ILE A 60 7.82 -1.27 1.38
C ILE A 60 7.77 -2.61 0.65
N ALA A 61 8.77 -2.94 -0.17
CA ALA A 61 8.82 -4.21 -0.89
C ALA A 61 8.86 -5.42 0.07
N ARG A 62 9.70 -5.38 1.11
CA ARG A 62 9.76 -6.45 2.13
C ARG A 62 8.45 -6.59 2.90
N LEU A 63 7.90 -5.47 3.37
CA LEU A 63 6.65 -5.45 4.13
C LEU A 63 5.48 -6.00 3.31
N THR A 64 5.33 -5.54 2.06
CA THR A 64 4.26 -6.00 1.18
C THR A 64 4.46 -7.45 0.75
N ALA A 65 5.70 -7.91 0.49
CA ALA A 65 5.98 -9.31 0.21
C ALA A 65 5.55 -10.22 1.36
N TRP A 66 5.97 -9.90 2.59
CA TRP A 66 5.60 -10.66 3.79
C TRP A 66 4.09 -10.65 3.99
N LYS A 67 3.46 -9.47 4.03
CA LYS A 67 2.04 -9.38 4.36
C LYS A 67 1.16 -10.07 3.32
N LEU A 68 1.43 -9.84 2.04
CA LEU A 68 0.69 -10.51 0.95
C LEU A 68 0.94 -12.02 0.95
N GLY A 69 2.12 -12.46 1.40
CA GLY A 69 2.48 -13.86 1.54
C GLY A 69 1.56 -14.60 2.51
N LEU A 70 1.16 -13.96 3.62
CA LEU A 70 0.20 -14.50 4.58
C LEU A 70 -1.17 -14.83 3.96
N PHE A 71 -1.50 -14.23 2.81
CA PHE A 71 -2.79 -14.41 2.12
C PHE A 71 -2.63 -14.97 0.69
N GLY A 72 -1.45 -15.46 0.33
CA GLY A 72 -1.18 -16.05 -0.99
C GLY A 72 -1.27 -15.07 -2.18
N ALA A 73 -1.36 -13.76 -1.93
CA ALA A 73 -1.55 -12.77 -2.99
C ALA A 73 -0.25 -12.46 -3.75
N ASN A 74 -0.33 -12.37 -5.08
CA ASN A 74 0.81 -12.03 -5.94
C ASN A 74 1.03 -10.50 -6.00
N PRO A 75 2.18 -9.96 -5.57
CA PRO A 75 2.48 -8.53 -5.58
C PRO A 75 2.40 -7.88 -6.97
N ARG A 76 2.70 -8.62 -8.05
CA ARG A 76 2.57 -8.16 -9.45
C ARG A 76 1.15 -8.23 -9.99
N GLY A 77 0.24 -8.89 -9.26
CA GLY A 77 -1.11 -9.16 -9.69
C GLY A 77 -2.02 -7.93 -9.70
N LYS A 78 -3.21 -8.14 -10.23
CA LYS A 78 -4.36 -7.23 -10.12
C LYS A 78 -5.47 -7.91 -9.34
N THR A 79 -6.29 -7.12 -8.67
CA THR A 79 -7.47 -7.58 -7.94
C THR A 79 -8.65 -6.64 -8.20
N TYR A 80 -9.85 -7.06 -7.81
CA TYR A 80 -11.04 -6.21 -7.81
C TYR A 80 -11.42 -5.88 -6.37
N LEU A 81 -11.55 -4.59 -6.07
CA LEU A 81 -12.08 -4.12 -4.80
C LEU A 81 -13.43 -3.45 -5.02
N LYS A 82 -14.42 -3.81 -4.22
CA LYS A 82 -15.73 -3.15 -4.20
C LYS A 82 -15.66 -1.91 -3.33
N SER A 83 -15.87 -0.74 -3.91
CA SER A 83 -15.87 0.54 -3.19
C SER A 83 -17.02 0.57 -2.17
N SER A 84 -16.74 0.95 -0.93
CA SER A 84 -17.75 1.28 0.08
C SER A 84 -18.37 2.67 -0.11
N GLY A 85 -17.93 3.41 -1.13
CA GLY A 85 -18.29 4.80 -1.39
C GLY A 85 -17.18 5.76 -0.98
N GLY A 86 -16.92 6.74 -1.84
CA GLY A 86 -15.94 7.80 -1.64
C GLY A 86 -15.93 8.74 -2.85
N ASN A 87 -15.04 9.73 -2.81
CA ASN A 87 -15.05 10.84 -3.78
C ASN A 87 -14.59 10.44 -5.19
N LEU A 88 -13.87 9.33 -5.35
CA LEU A 88 -13.44 8.83 -6.67
C LEU A 88 -14.37 7.74 -7.23
N TYR A 89 -14.92 6.88 -6.37
CA TYR A 89 -15.76 5.76 -6.80
C TYR A 89 -17.00 5.63 -5.92
N ARG A 90 -18.17 5.66 -6.57
CA ARG A 90 -19.46 5.39 -5.93
C ARG A 90 -19.49 4.04 -5.21
N LYS A 91 -20.31 3.96 -4.16
CA LYS A 91 -20.55 2.73 -3.40
C LYS A 91 -21.01 1.61 -4.34
N GLY A 92 -20.46 0.42 -4.13
CA GLY A 92 -20.78 -0.77 -4.92
C GLY A 92 -20.00 -0.93 -6.23
N LYS A 93 -19.25 0.08 -6.69
CA LYS A 93 -18.42 -0.05 -7.89
C LYS A 93 -17.27 -1.05 -7.63
N ASN A 94 -17.16 -2.07 -8.48
CA ASN A 94 -15.98 -2.92 -8.54
C ASN A 94 -14.88 -2.20 -9.34
N VAL A 95 -13.74 -1.98 -8.70
CA VAL A 95 -12.58 -1.27 -9.27
C VAL A 95 -11.42 -2.24 -9.41
N ARG A 96 -10.86 -2.33 -10.62
CA ARG A 96 -9.67 -3.12 -10.89
C ARG A 96 -8.44 -2.35 -10.43
N MET A 97 -7.71 -2.89 -9.46
CA MET A 97 -6.52 -2.28 -8.88
C MET A 97 -5.32 -3.21 -8.98
N ASN A 98 -4.11 -2.66 -8.88
CA ASN A 98 -2.94 -3.49 -8.63
C ASN A 98 -2.98 -3.96 -7.17
N VAL A 99 -2.46 -5.15 -6.87
CA VAL A 99 -2.39 -5.65 -5.49
C VAL A 99 -1.61 -4.69 -4.58
N ILE A 100 -0.58 -4.05 -5.12
CA ILE A 100 0.07 -2.89 -4.50
C ILE A 100 -0.28 -1.65 -5.34
N SER A 101 -1.09 -0.76 -4.77
CA SER A 101 -1.60 0.46 -5.42
C SER A 101 -1.21 1.71 -4.64
N GLY A 102 -1.19 2.87 -5.31
CA GLY A 102 -1.03 4.17 -4.67
C GLY A 102 -2.36 4.69 -4.14
N HIS A 103 -2.34 5.58 -3.14
CA HIS A 103 -3.58 6.14 -2.59
C HIS A 103 -4.42 6.85 -3.66
N ARG A 104 -3.77 7.56 -4.59
CA ARG A 104 -4.42 8.20 -5.75
C ARG A 104 -5.22 7.26 -6.66
N ASP A 105 -4.96 5.95 -6.62
CA ASP A 105 -5.71 4.97 -7.43
C ASP A 105 -7.11 4.71 -6.84
N GLY A 106 -7.31 5.00 -5.55
CA GLY A 106 -8.53 4.75 -4.78
C GLY A 106 -9.27 6.02 -4.30
N TYR A 107 -8.60 7.17 -4.26
CA TYR A 107 -9.15 8.42 -3.72
C TYR A 107 -8.56 9.64 -4.46
N PRO A 108 -9.27 10.78 -4.62
CA PRO A 108 -8.72 11.94 -5.32
C PRO A 108 -7.69 12.67 -4.44
N THR A 109 -6.43 12.25 -4.53
CA THR A 109 -5.31 12.79 -3.75
C THR A 109 -4.00 12.74 -4.52
N ALA A 110 -3.04 13.59 -4.15
CA ALA A 110 -1.68 13.52 -4.66
C ALA A 110 -0.86 12.35 -4.06
N CYS A 111 -1.30 11.77 -2.94
CA CYS A 111 -0.58 10.68 -2.28
C CYS A 111 -0.42 9.45 -3.19
N PRO A 112 0.76 8.80 -3.23
CA PRO A 112 1.89 8.93 -2.33
C PRO A 112 2.97 9.94 -2.80
N GLY A 113 2.61 10.91 -3.64
CA GLY A 113 3.56 11.78 -4.33
C GLY A 113 4.08 11.14 -5.63
N TRP A 114 4.40 11.97 -6.63
CA TRP A 114 4.75 11.51 -7.97
C TRP A 114 6.02 10.64 -8.01
N GLN A 115 7.05 10.99 -7.23
CA GLN A 115 8.32 10.25 -7.25
C GLN A 115 8.17 8.85 -6.67
N LEU A 116 7.41 8.69 -5.58
CA LEU A 116 7.15 7.38 -5.00
C LEU A 116 6.14 6.57 -5.84
N TYR A 117 5.10 7.22 -6.37
CA TYR A 117 4.11 6.55 -7.22
C TYR A 117 4.75 5.89 -8.46
N ARG A 118 5.70 6.56 -9.12
CA ARG A 118 6.46 6.01 -10.25
C ARG A 118 7.30 4.78 -9.89
N LYS A 119 7.59 4.55 -8.60
CA LYS A 119 8.37 3.40 -8.11
C LYS A 119 7.51 2.20 -7.73
N LEU A 120 6.17 2.30 -7.75
CA LEU A 120 5.27 1.19 -7.41
C LEU A 120 5.47 -0.02 -8.32
N GLY A 121 5.81 0.17 -9.60
CA GLY A 121 6.17 -0.92 -10.51
C GLY A 121 7.37 -1.73 -10.00
N SER A 122 8.47 -1.04 -9.66
CA SER A 122 9.67 -1.67 -9.11
C SER A 122 9.39 -2.34 -7.76
N ILE A 123 8.63 -1.71 -6.87
CA ILE A 123 8.22 -2.29 -5.57
C ILE A 123 7.47 -3.61 -5.79
N ARG A 124 6.52 -3.65 -6.73
CA ARG A 124 5.78 -4.89 -7.08
C ARG A 124 6.71 -6.00 -7.54
N SER A 125 7.65 -5.69 -8.43
CA SER A 125 8.62 -6.67 -8.93
C SER A 125 9.54 -7.18 -7.81
N THR A 126 10.10 -6.29 -6.99
CA THR A 126 10.97 -6.68 -5.87
C THR A 126 10.20 -7.48 -4.81
N ALA A 127 8.96 -7.10 -4.48
CA ALA A 127 8.14 -7.85 -3.54
C ALA A 127 7.81 -9.26 -4.05
N ALA A 128 7.50 -9.41 -5.34
CA ALA A 128 7.29 -10.73 -5.93
C ALA A 128 8.56 -11.58 -5.91
N HIS A 129 9.73 -10.98 -6.17
CA HIS A 129 11.02 -11.65 -6.05
C HIS A 129 11.28 -12.14 -4.60
N TYR A 130 10.97 -11.33 -3.58
CA TYR A 130 11.05 -11.77 -2.18
C TYR A 130 10.09 -12.91 -1.83
N GLN A 131 8.98 -13.05 -2.56
CA GLN A 131 8.10 -14.22 -2.44
C GLN A 131 8.56 -15.42 -3.29
N GLY A 132 9.74 -15.38 -3.92
CA GLY A 132 10.24 -16.45 -4.78
C GLY A 132 9.52 -16.58 -6.13
N ARG A 133 8.69 -15.60 -6.51
CA ARG A 133 7.93 -15.62 -7.77
C ARG A 133 8.81 -15.05 -8.89
N ARG A 134 9.27 -15.91 -9.80
CA ARG A 134 10.00 -15.53 -11.03
C ARG A 134 9.07 -14.84 -12.03
#